data_AF-A0A6M2CLK8-F1
#
_entry.id   AF-A0A6M2CLK8-F1
#
_cell.length_a   1.000
_cell.length_b   1.000
_cell.length_c   1.000
_cell.angle_alpha   90.00
_cell.angle_beta   90.00
_cell.angle_gamma   90.00
#
_symmetry.space_group_name_H-M   'P 1'
#
loop_
_entity.id
_entity.type
_entity.pdbx_description
1 polymer ?
#
loop_
_entity_poly.entity_id
_entity_poly.type
_entity_poly.pdbx_seq_one_letter_code
_entity_poly.pdbx_strand_id
1 'polypeptide(L)'
;AARRFFSFVCKEGGVLIKSMTRGGLKFPQPAIINAVVTAEIVLDKLRSEQHAQQFHALPNQKEALLALTHDAINNNVDFDVCENGHSPQLVMHYVLSAAANTLLNNLCKRKNDQLVVEKAARDKERKLKTLKK
;
A
#
# COMPACT_ATOMS: atom_id res chain seq x y z
N ALA A 1 -5.90 5.37 -9.72
CA ALA A 1 -5.83 6.40 -8.65
C ALA A 1 -4.71 6.13 -7.63
N ALA A 2 -4.65 4.97 -6.97
CA ALA A 2 -3.68 4.69 -5.90
C ALA A 2 -2.18 4.65 -6.32
N ARG A 3 -1.85 4.20 -7.54
CA ARG A 3 -0.47 4.25 -8.07
C ARG A 3 0.09 5.68 -8.20
N ARG A 4 -0.79 6.67 -8.41
CA ARG A 4 -0.41 8.09 -8.48
C ARG A 4 -0.24 8.73 -7.10
N PHE A 5 -0.77 8.09 -6.05
CA PHE A 5 -0.66 8.57 -4.68
C PHE A 5 0.63 8.08 -4.02
N PHE A 6 0.95 6.79 -4.13
CA PHE A 6 2.08 6.20 -3.39
C PHE A 6 3.44 6.26 -4.13
N SER A 7 3.47 6.05 -5.46
CA SER A 7 4.70 6.21 -6.24
C SER A 7 5.20 7.67 -6.32
N PHE A 8 4.36 8.63 -5.92
CA PHE A 8 4.61 10.07 -6.02
C PHE A 8 5.18 10.66 -4.72
N VAL A 9 4.87 10.06 -3.56
CA VAL A 9 5.37 10.52 -2.24
C VAL A 9 6.90 10.39 -2.13
N CYS A 10 7.52 9.46 -2.85
CA CYS A 10 8.95 9.17 -2.71
C CYS A 10 9.88 9.99 -3.64
N LYS A 11 9.35 10.72 -4.65
CA LYS A 11 10.17 11.48 -5.62
C LYS A 11 10.19 12.99 -5.41
N GLU A 12 9.20 13.56 -4.73
CA GLU A 12 9.09 15.00 -4.48
C GLU A 12 8.69 15.25 -3.01
N GLY A 13 9.68 15.23 -2.13
CA GLY A 13 9.50 15.36 -0.68
C GLY A 13 8.55 16.49 -0.29
N GLY A 14 7.43 16.13 0.35
CA GLY A 14 6.50 17.04 1.03
C GLY A 14 5.67 18.02 0.18
N VAL A 15 6.12 18.39 -1.03
CA VAL A 15 5.51 19.46 -1.84
C VAL A 15 4.15 19.02 -2.43
N LEU A 16 4.03 17.79 -2.94
CA LEU A 16 2.76 17.33 -3.50
C LEU A 16 1.68 17.10 -2.43
N ILE A 17 2.05 16.56 -1.27
CA ILE A 17 1.10 16.39 -0.17
C ILE A 17 0.56 17.77 0.25
N LYS A 18 1.43 18.80 0.30
CA LYS A 18 1.02 20.18 0.56
C LYS A 18 0.05 20.72 -0.48
N SER A 19 0.29 20.48 -1.78
CA SER A 19 -0.60 20.95 -2.85
C SER A 19 -1.95 20.24 -2.92
N MET A 20 -2.10 19.07 -2.29
CA MET A 20 -3.36 18.31 -2.27
C MET A 20 -4.24 18.62 -1.05
N THR A 21 -3.73 19.36 -0.07
CA THR A 21 -4.53 19.73 1.11
C THR A 21 -5.49 20.88 0.79
N ARG A 22 -6.78 20.66 1.07
CA ARG A 22 -7.80 21.73 1.11
C ARG A 22 -7.81 22.46 2.46
N GLY A 23 -6.65 22.61 3.11
CA GLY A 23 -6.47 23.33 4.38
C GLY A 23 -6.95 22.64 5.67
N GLY A 24 -7.58 21.45 5.61
CA GLY A 24 -8.21 20.83 6.79
C GLY A 24 -7.53 19.58 7.39
N LEU A 25 -6.50 19.01 6.76
CA LEU A 25 -5.87 17.77 7.23
C LEU A 25 -4.52 18.08 7.90
N LYS A 26 -4.34 17.65 9.15
CA LYS A 26 -3.03 17.66 9.82
C LYS A 26 -2.09 16.72 9.05
N PHE A 27 -0.91 17.21 8.71
CA PHE A 27 0.08 16.39 8.02
C PHE A 27 0.56 15.28 8.95
N PRO A 28 0.64 14.03 8.46
CA PRO A 28 1.21 12.95 9.26
C PRO A 28 2.67 13.27 9.57
N GLN A 29 3.12 12.92 10.76
CA GLN A 29 4.51 13.06 11.16
C GLN A 29 5.43 12.27 10.19
N PRO A 30 6.67 12.73 9.93
CA PRO A 30 7.60 12.03 9.03
C PRO A 30 7.81 10.55 9.40
N ALA A 31 7.82 10.23 10.69
CA ALA A 31 7.92 8.86 11.18
C ALA A 31 6.78 7.95 10.68
N ILE A 32 5.56 8.47 10.64
CA ILE A 32 4.38 7.76 10.12
C ILE A 32 4.49 7.56 8.61
N ILE A 33 4.94 8.59 7.88
CA ILE A 33 5.16 8.49 6.44
C ILE A 33 6.19 7.40 6.14
N ASN A 34 7.32 7.42 6.85
CA ASN A 34 8.38 6.43 6.69
C ASN A 34 7.89 5.01 6.99
N ALA A 35 7.13 4.82 8.07
CA ALA A 35 6.57 3.52 8.40
C ALA A 35 5.65 2.97 7.30
N VAL A 36 4.75 3.80 6.76
CA VAL A 36 3.84 3.41 5.69
C VAL A 36 4.60 3.13 4.38
N VAL A 37 5.63 3.91 4.07
CA VAL A 37 6.49 3.67 2.91
C VAL A 37 7.26 2.36 3.06
N THR A 38 7.82 2.08 4.24
CA THR A 38 8.47 0.80 4.53
C THR A 38 7.50 -0.38 4.33
N ALA A 39 6.25 -0.25 4.77
CA ALA A 39 5.22 -1.27 4.55
C ALA A 39 5.00 -1.57 3.05
N GLU A 40 4.95 -0.55 2.18
CA GLU A 40 4.80 -0.78 0.73
C GLU A 40 6.08 -1.36 0.13
N ILE A 41 7.28 -0.97 0.59
CA ILE A 41 8.55 -1.57 0.13
C ILE A 41 8.61 -3.06 0.48
N VAL A 42 8.25 -3.43 1.71
CA VAL A 42 8.18 -4.83 2.16
C VAL A 42 7.17 -5.58 1.29
N LEU A 43 6.00 -5.00 1.07
CA LEU A 43 4.98 -5.62 0.23
C LEU A 43 5.42 -5.77 -1.23
N ASP A 44 6.16 -4.82 -1.79
CA ASP A 44 6.73 -4.93 -3.13
C ASP A 44 7.77 -6.05 -3.22
N LYS A 45 8.59 -6.26 -2.18
CA LYS A 45 9.48 -7.43 -2.10
C LYS A 45 8.70 -8.74 -2.02
N LEU A 46 7.61 -8.78 -1.25
CA LEU A 46 6.74 -9.97 -1.16
C LEU A 46 6.02 -10.28 -2.47
N ARG A 47 5.76 -9.26 -3.30
CA ARG A 47 5.19 -9.40 -4.65
C ARG A 47 6.21 -9.81 -5.71
N SER A 48 7.52 -9.83 -5.40
CA SER A 48 8.55 -10.25 -6.35
C SER A 48 8.40 -11.73 -6.70
N GLU A 49 8.84 -12.13 -7.90
CA GLU A 49 8.65 -13.50 -8.41
C GLU A 49 9.22 -14.57 -7.47
N GLN A 50 10.25 -14.24 -6.70
CA GLN A 50 10.89 -15.13 -5.73
C GLN A 50 9.98 -15.48 -4.53
N HIS A 51 9.11 -14.56 -4.11
CA HIS A 51 8.32 -14.71 -2.87
C HIS A 51 6.80 -14.71 -3.11
N ALA A 52 6.35 -14.30 -4.30
CA ALA A 52 4.94 -14.09 -4.60
C ALA A 52 4.08 -15.35 -4.38
N GLN A 53 4.55 -16.53 -4.81
CA GLN A 53 3.78 -17.77 -4.65
C GLN A 53 3.57 -18.12 -3.17
N GLN A 54 4.63 -18.04 -2.38
CA GLN A 54 4.58 -18.32 -0.94
C GLN A 54 3.70 -17.30 -0.22
N PHE A 55 3.85 -16.02 -0.55
CA PHE A 55 3.05 -14.95 0.03
C PHE A 55 1.55 -15.11 -0.29
N HIS A 56 1.21 -15.45 -1.54
CA HIS A 56 -0.18 -15.66 -1.93
C HIS A 56 -0.81 -16.90 -1.31
N ALA A 57 -0.02 -17.92 -0.99
CA ALA A 57 -0.49 -19.12 -0.29
C ALA A 57 -0.77 -18.91 1.20
N LEU A 58 -0.32 -17.80 1.80
CA LEU A 58 -0.55 -17.54 3.23
C LEU A 58 -2.02 -17.23 3.52
N PRO A 59 -2.62 -17.83 4.56
CA PRO A 59 -3.99 -17.52 4.98
C PRO A 59 -4.09 -16.13 5.64
N ASN A 60 -3.02 -15.64 6.26
CA ASN A 60 -3.00 -14.33 6.93
C ASN A 60 -1.91 -13.39 6.37
N GLN A 61 -2.08 -12.98 5.12
CA GLN A 61 -1.17 -12.08 4.40
C GLN A 61 -0.95 -10.74 5.12
N LYS A 62 -1.98 -10.25 5.84
CA LYS A 62 -1.91 -9.00 6.61
C LYS A 62 -0.93 -9.13 7.76
N GLU A 63 -1.07 -10.18 8.56
CA GLU A 63 -0.21 -10.38 9.74
C GLU A 63 1.24 -10.64 9.33
N ALA A 64 1.47 -11.40 8.26
CA ALA A 64 2.80 -11.59 7.69
C ALA A 64 3.44 -10.26 7.25
N LEU A 65 2.68 -9.41 6.56
CA LEU A 65 3.17 -8.08 6.16
C LEU A 65 3.48 -7.22 7.38
N LEU A 66 2.62 -7.23 8.40
CA LEU A 66 2.84 -6.46 9.63
C LEU A 66 4.08 -6.93 10.38
N ALA A 67 4.25 -8.24 10.56
CA ALA A 67 5.40 -8.82 11.25
C ALA A 67 6.72 -8.42 10.57
N LEU A 68 6.79 -8.57 9.25
CA LEU A 68 7.97 -8.19 8.46
C LEU A 68 8.22 -6.69 8.46
N THR A 69 7.15 -5.88 8.46
CA THR A 69 7.28 -4.42 8.52
C THR A 69 7.73 -3.95 9.90
N HIS A 70 7.23 -4.56 10.98
CA HIS A 70 7.69 -4.29 12.33
C HIS A 70 9.16 -4.66 12.53
N ASP A 71 9.60 -5.80 11.99
CA ASP A 71 11.01 -6.21 12.04
C ASP A 71 11.91 -5.24 11.24
N ALA A 72 11.43 -4.73 10.11
CA ALA A 72 12.16 -3.76 9.28
C ALA A 72 12.21 -2.34 9.88
N ILE A 73 11.23 -1.95 10.70
CA ILE A 73 11.21 -0.66 11.37
C ILE A 73 11.93 -0.82 12.71
N ASN A 74 13.21 -0.44 12.76
CA ASN A 74 13.97 -0.38 14.00
C ASN A 74 13.19 0.38 15.08
N ASN A 75 13.15 -0.16 16.31
CA ASN A 75 12.41 0.34 17.48
C ASN A 75 12.77 1.78 17.93
N ASN A 76 13.65 2.49 17.22
CA ASN A 76 14.09 3.86 17.53
C ASN A 76 13.17 4.92 16.92
N VAL A 77 11.85 4.68 16.88
CA VAL A 77 10.90 5.70 16.44
C VAL A 77 10.39 6.44 17.67
N ASP A 78 10.93 7.63 17.86
CA ASP A 78 10.61 8.53 18.96
C ASP A 78 9.23 9.17 18.69
N PHE A 79 8.17 8.54 19.18
CA PHE A 79 6.86 9.17 19.25
C PHE A 79 6.62 9.68 20.67
N ASP A 80 6.07 10.87 20.76
CA ASP A 80 5.51 11.36 22.01
C ASP A 80 4.33 10.46 22.44
N VAL A 81 4.20 10.25 23.74
CA VAL A 81 3.05 9.55 24.31
C VAL A 81 1.79 10.33 23.96
N CYS A 82 0.81 9.65 23.39
CA CYS A 82 -0.47 10.28 23.01
C CYS A 82 -1.15 10.89 24.24
N GLU A 83 -1.92 11.98 24.07
CA GLU A 83 -2.72 12.61 25.14
C GLU A 83 -3.66 11.62 25.85
N ASN A 84 -4.03 10.52 25.18
CA ASN A 84 -4.84 9.42 25.73
C ASN A 84 -4.01 8.31 26.41
N GLY A 85 -2.71 8.50 26.61
CA GLY A 85 -1.81 7.53 27.26
C GLY A 85 -1.40 6.33 26.39
N HIS A 86 -1.68 6.33 25.09
CA HIS A 86 -1.25 5.25 24.21
C HIS A 86 0.27 5.26 24.01
N SER A 87 0.87 4.07 24.09
CA SER A 87 2.29 3.91 23.81
C SER A 87 2.59 4.13 22.31
N PRO A 88 3.76 4.68 21.98
CA PRO A 88 4.29 4.79 20.61
C PRO A 88 4.10 3.53 19.76
N GLN A 89 4.37 2.38 20.35
CA GLN A 89 4.32 1.08 19.69
C GLN A 89 2.89 0.70 19.31
N LEU A 90 1.92 0.99 20.19
CA LEU A 90 0.51 0.73 19.93
C LEU A 90 -0.02 1.63 18.82
N VAL A 91 0.34 2.92 18.83
CA VAL A 91 -0.01 3.87 17.75
C VAL A 91 0.56 3.40 16.42
N MET A 92 1.83 3.02 16.38
CA MET A 92 2.49 2.51 15.19
C MET A 92 1.81 1.23 14.67
N HIS A 93 1.45 0.31 15.56
CA HIS A 93 0.73 -0.91 15.18
C HIS A 93 -0.59 -0.60 14.48
N TYR A 94 -1.42 0.31 15.02
CA TYR A 94 -2.69 0.67 14.39
C TYR A 94 -2.49 1.33 13.03
N VAL A 95 -1.51 2.23 12.92
CA VAL A 95 -1.15 2.89 11.67
C VAL A 95 -0.75 1.86 10.60
N LEU A 96 0.17 0.97 10.94
CA LEU A 96 0.62 -0.09 10.03
C LEU A 96 -0.51 -1.06 9.68
N SER A 97 -1.36 -1.42 10.63
CA SER A 97 -2.52 -2.28 10.42
C SER A 97 -3.52 -1.68 9.41
N ALA A 98 -3.78 -0.38 9.51
CA ALA A 98 -4.61 0.36 8.57
C ALA A 98 -3.94 0.48 7.19
N ALA A 99 -2.64 0.74 7.17
CA ALA A 99 -1.84 0.80 5.94
C ALA A 99 -1.85 -0.55 5.21
N ALA A 100 -1.50 -1.64 5.90
CA ALA A 100 -1.49 -3.01 5.36
C ALA A 100 -2.84 -3.39 4.74
N ASN A 101 -3.95 -3.13 5.44
CA ASN A 101 -5.30 -3.34 4.91
C ASN A 101 -5.53 -2.57 3.60
N THR A 102 -5.13 -1.30 3.57
CA THR A 102 -5.29 -0.43 2.40
C THR A 102 -4.44 -0.92 1.23
N LEU A 103 -3.18 -1.27 1.49
CA LEU A 103 -2.24 -1.74 0.47
C LEU A 103 -2.66 -3.08 -0.15
N LEU A 104 -3.11 -4.03 0.68
CA LEU A 104 -3.62 -5.32 0.23
C LEU A 104 -4.93 -5.19 -0.56
N ASN A 105 -5.89 -4.39 -0.08
CA ASN A 105 -7.12 -4.13 -0.81
C ASN A 105 -6.82 -3.48 -2.18
N ASN A 106 -5.90 -2.51 -2.20
CA ASN A 106 -5.46 -1.88 -3.43
C ASN A 106 -4.72 -2.85 -4.37
N LEU A 107 -4.00 -3.84 -3.83
CA LEU A 107 -3.39 -4.90 -4.64
C LEU A 107 -4.45 -5.75 -5.34
N CYS A 108 -5.43 -6.25 -4.59
CA CYS A 108 -6.52 -7.06 -5.15
C CYS A 108 -7.33 -6.28 -6.19
N LYS A 109 -7.72 -5.04 -5.89
CA LYS A 109 -8.42 -4.17 -6.85
C LYS A 109 -7.64 -3.97 -8.13
N ARG A 110 -6.33 -3.69 -8.04
CA ARG A 110 -5.47 -3.52 -9.23
C ARG A 110 -5.43 -4.77 -10.11
N LYS A 111 -5.29 -5.95 -9.49
CA LYS A 111 -5.29 -7.22 -10.24
C LYS A 111 -6.63 -7.48 -10.91
N ASN A 112 -7.73 -7.20 -10.22
CA ASN A 112 -9.08 -7.31 -10.79
C ASN A 112 -9.30 -6.33 -11.96
N ASP A 113 -8.87 -5.07 -11.82
CA ASP A 113 -8.96 -4.06 -12.88
C ASP A 113 -8.20 -4.51 -14.13
N GLN A 114 -7.01 -5.10 -13.96
CA GLN A 114 -6.22 -5.65 -15.08
C GLN A 114 -6.99 -6.78 -15.79
N LEU A 115 -7.56 -7.72 -15.04
CA LEU A 115 -8.34 -8.82 -15.61
C LEU A 115 -9.57 -8.33 -16.37
N VAL A 116 -10.25 -7.29 -15.87
CA VAL A 116 -11.40 -6.67 -16.54
C VAL A 116 -10.98 -6.03 -17.86
N VAL A 117 -9.89 -5.25 -17.87
CA VAL A 117 -9.37 -4.61 -19.08
C VAL A 117 -8.95 -5.65 -20.12
N GLU A 118 -8.23 -6.69 -19.71
CA GLU A 118 -7.83 -7.77 -20.61
C GLU A 118 -9.03 -8.53 -21.18
N LYS A 119 -10.05 -8.80 -20.36
CA LYS A 119 -11.28 -9.44 -20.83
C LYS A 119 -11.99 -8.57 -21.88
N ALA A 120 -12.12 -7.27 -21.63
CA ALA A 120 -12.72 -6.34 -22.58
C ALA A 120 -11.93 -6.28 -23.90
N ALA A 121 -10.60 -6.32 -23.85
CA ALA A 121 -9.75 -6.39 -25.03
C ALA A 121 -9.98 -7.67 -25.84
N ARG A 122 -10.00 -8.83 -25.18
CA ARG A 122 -10.30 -10.14 -25.80
C ARG A 122 -11.69 -10.18 -26.44
N ASP A 123 -12.69 -9.63 -25.75
CA ASP A 123 -14.06 -9.55 -26.27
C ASP A 123 -14.16 -8.64 -27.51
N LYS A 124 -13.42 -7.53 -27.53
CA LYS A 124 -13.37 -6.62 -28.69
C LYS A 124 -12.70 -7.29 -29.88
N GLU A 125 -11.60 -8.03 -29.66
CA GLU A 125 -10.91 -8.78 -30.72
C GLU A 125 -11.82 -9.88 -31.31
N ARG A 126 -12.53 -10.61 -30.45
CA ARG A 126 -13.49 -11.63 -30.87
C ARG A 126 -14.60 -11.05 -31.75
N LYS A 127 -15.19 -9.92 -31.34
CA LYS A 127 -16.23 -9.21 -32.12
C LYS A 127 -15.72 -8.75 -33.47
N LEU A 128 -14.47 -8.27 -33.54
CA LEU A 128 -13.85 -7.85 -34.80
C LEU A 128 -13.65 -9.03 -35.76
N LYS A 129 -13.26 -10.21 -35.25
CA LYS A 129 -13.12 -11.43 -36.06
C LYS A 129 -14.45 -11.92 -36.63
N THR A 130 -15.56 -11.76 -35.90
CA THR A 130 -16.89 -12.18 -36.36
C THR A 130 -17.51 -11.26 -37.42
N LEU A 131 -17.07 -10.00 -37.52
CA LEU A 131 -17.57 -9.03 -38.50
C LEU A 131 -16.83 -9.05 -39.85
N LYS A 132 -15.72 -9.81 -39.95
CA LYS A 132 -14.93 -9.98 -41.18
C LYS A 132 -15.33 -11.23 -41.99
N LYS A 133 -16.47 -11.84 -41.66
CA LYS A 133 -17.16 -12.84 -42.48
C LYS A 133 -18.34 -12.17 -43.16
#